data_AF-A0A5M3MQJ5-F1
#
_entry.id   AF-A0A5M3MQJ5-F1
#
_cell.length_a   1.000
_cell.length_b   1.000
_cell.length_c   1.000
_cell.angle_alpha   90.00
_cell.angle_beta   90.00
_cell.angle_gamma   90.00
#
_symmetry.space_group_name_H-M   'P 1'
#
loop_
_entity.id
_entity.type
_entity.pdbx_description
1 polymer ?
#
loop_
_entity_poly.entity_id
_entity_poly.type
_entity_poly.pdbx_seq_one_letter_code
_entity_poly.pdbx_strand_id
1 'polypeptide(L)'
;FYIIYGGVLLLMMTIYIVVNQYFGQLLWIVYRDVPGGPPTWFSDNINSWLYVLGSAVAAVANAMGDGLMLHRCYIIWDTDIRSTIVPFMIYVCTITSSAVTVVYSALPNGNIWKGVAVDLDILWVASTASFNLVVTGMICYRIVTFSRMHKHTMSHEALKTYTGVVSIIVEATIPFTVLGVAYLVVQVYNSGSEAALADVWCCFCALSPQLIILRIAMGLAWSKNTVDE
;
A
#
# COMPACT_ATOMS: atom_id res chain seq x y z
N PHE A 1 14.41 14.79 2.57
CA PHE A 1 13.15 14.14 2.99
C PHE A 1 12.86 12.88 2.18
N TYR A 2 12.57 12.97 0.87
CA TYR A 2 12.20 11.80 0.04
C TYR A 2 13.22 10.65 0.02
N ILE A 3 14.52 10.94 0.07
CA ILE A 3 15.59 9.92 0.13
C ILE A 3 15.53 9.12 1.43
N ILE A 4 15.40 9.81 2.57
CA ILE A 4 15.28 9.17 3.89
C ILE A 4 13.99 8.35 3.94
N TYR A 5 12.89 8.92 3.47
CA TYR A 5 11.58 8.25 3.42
C TYR A 5 11.62 6.97 2.58
N GLY A 6 12.16 7.06 1.36
CA GLY A 6 12.34 5.93 0.47
C GLY A 6 13.30 4.87 1.04
N GLY A 7 14.36 5.29 1.72
CA GLY A 7 15.31 4.40 2.39
C GLY A 7 14.67 3.62 3.53
N VAL A 8 13.84 4.26 4.37
CA VAL A 8 13.10 3.58 5.43
C VAL A 8 12.07 2.60 4.84
N LEU A 9 11.31 3.00 3.82
CA LEU A 9 10.39 2.10 3.12
C LEU A 9 11.11 0.88 2.52
N LEU A 10 12.27 1.10 1.89
CA LEU A 10 13.08 0.02 1.34
C LEU A 10 13.55 -0.93 2.43
N LEU A 11 14.00 -0.40 3.57
CA LEU A 11 14.44 -1.19 4.71
C LEU A 11 13.30 -2.04 5.27
N MET A 12 12.11 -1.46 5.47
CA MET A 12 10.91 -2.19 5.89
C MET A 12 10.57 -3.31 4.90
N MET A 13 10.54 -3.02 3.60
CA MET A 13 10.26 -4.02 2.58
C MET A 13 11.31 -5.15 2.56
N THR A 14 12.58 -4.80 2.78
CA THR A 14 13.67 -5.80 2.84
C THR A 14 13.49 -6.73 4.03
N ILE A 15 13.16 -6.18 5.22
CA ILE A 15 12.87 -6.99 6.40
C ILE A 15 11.67 -7.91 6.12
N TYR A 16 10.59 -7.39 5.52
CA TYR A 16 9.42 -8.18 5.15
C TYR A 16 9.79 -9.38 4.27
N ILE A 17 10.56 -9.15 3.20
CA ILE A 17 10.97 -10.21 2.27
C ILE A 17 11.84 -11.23 2.99
N VAL A 18 12.86 -10.78 3.74
CA VAL A 18 13.79 -11.69 4.44
C VAL A 18 13.05 -12.57 5.43
N VAL A 19 12.14 -12.00 6.22
CA VAL A 19 11.36 -12.74 7.22
C VAL A 19 10.43 -13.76 6.56
N ASN A 20 9.70 -13.37 5.51
CA ASN A 20 8.82 -14.30 4.79
C ASN A 20 9.58 -15.40 4.06
N GLN A 21 10.72 -15.09 3.45
CA GLN A 21 11.57 -16.11 2.79
C GLN A 21 12.18 -17.07 3.80
N TYR A 22 12.63 -16.57 4.96
CA TYR A 22 13.15 -17.41 6.03
C TYR A 22 12.05 -18.32 6.60
N PHE A 23 10.86 -17.78 6.85
CA PHE A 23 9.70 -18.55 7.28
C PHE A 23 9.31 -19.60 6.23
N GLY A 24 9.33 -19.24 4.93
CA GLY A 24 9.13 -20.18 3.83
C GLY A 24 10.18 -21.29 3.77
N GLN A 25 11.45 -20.98 4.04
CA GLN A 25 12.51 -22.00 4.14
C GLN A 25 12.25 -22.97 5.31
N LEU A 26 11.81 -22.48 6.47
CA LEU A 26 11.45 -23.33 7.59
C LEU A 26 10.29 -24.26 7.23
N LEU A 27 9.27 -23.71 6.56
CA LEU A 27 8.08 -24.43 6.15
C LEU A 27 8.34 -25.51 5.08
N TRP A 28 9.06 -25.17 4.01
CA TRP A 28 9.20 -26.03 2.82
C TRP A 28 10.45 -26.91 2.80
N ILE A 29 11.49 -26.55 3.56
CA ILE A 29 12.78 -27.25 3.54
C ILE A 29 13.06 -27.92 4.89
N VAL A 30 13.03 -27.17 5.99
CA VAL A 30 13.49 -27.69 7.30
C VAL A 30 12.44 -28.59 7.96
N TYR A 31 11.19 -28.14 8.02
CA TYR A 31 10.09 -28.84 8.68
C TYR A 31 9.12 -29.47 7.67
N ARG A 32 9.63 -29.90 6.52
CA ARG A 32 8.83 -30.53 5.48
C ARG A 32 8.21 -31.86 5.92
N ASP A 33 8.98 -32.66 6.66
CA ASP A 33 8.64 -34.05 6.99
C ASP A 33 7.89 -34.19 8.32
N VAL A 34 7.33 -33.11 8.86
CA VAL A 34 6.52 -33.18 10.08
C VAL A 34 5.24 -34.00 9.86
N PRO A 35 4.70 -34.65 10.90
CA PRO A 35 3.44 -35.37 10.80
C PRO A 35 2.30 -34.42 10.40
N GLY A 36 1.68 -34.63 9.23
CA GLY A 36 0.68 -33.73 8.66
C GLY A 36 1.21 -32.73 7.61
N GLY A 37 2.53 -32.71 7.39
CA GLY A 37 3.20 -31.94 6.35
C GLY A 37 3.23 -30.43 6.60
N PRO A 38 3.71 -29.65 5.62
CA PRO A 38 3.88 -28.20 5.75
C PRO A 38 2.62 -27.44 6.23
N PRO A 39 1.39 -27.75 5.77
CA PRO A 39 0.20 -27.02 6.21
C PRO A 39 -0.09 -27.10 7.72
N THR A 40 0.25 -28.22 8.36
CA THR A 40 0.09 -28.38 9.82
C THR A 40 1.12 -27.60 10.61
N TRP A 41 2.38 -27.62 10.17
CA TRP A 41 3.41 -26.77 10.77
C TRP A 41 3.07 -25.29 10.64
N PHE A 42 2.53 -24.90 9.48
CA PHE A 42 2.09 -23.53 9.22
C PHE A 42 1.00 -23.08 10.19
N SER A 43 -0.05 -23.89 10.40
CA SER A 43 -1.12 -23.53 11.33
C SER A 43 -0.64 -23.38 12.76
N ASP A 44 0.35 -24.18 13.16
CA ASP A 44 0.87 -24.19 14.54
C ASP A 44 1.85 -23.03 14.80
N ASN A 45 2.53 -22.55 13.75
CA ASN A 45 3.57 -21.51 13.85
C ASN A 45 3.14 -20.15 13.28
N ILE A 46 1.85 -19.98 12.97
CA ILE A 46 1.34 -18.72 12.41
C ILE A 46 1.44 -17.55 13.38
N ASN A 47 1.38 -17.80 14.69
CA ASN A 47 1.57 -16.77 15.73
C ASN A 47 3.04 -16.62 16.14
N SER A 48 3.98 -17.24 15.39
CA SER A 48 5.40 -17.11 15.68
C SER A 48 5.83 -15.65 15.55
N TRP A 49 6.80 -15.25 16.37
CA TRP A 49 7.32 -13.88 16.38
C TRP A 49 7.82 -13.44 14.99
N LEU A 50 8.36 -14.37 14.19
CA LEU A 50 8.79 -14.13 12.82
C LEU A 50 7.62 -13.70 11.95
N TYR A 51 6.54 -14.48 11.98
CA TYR A 51 5.38 -14.20 11.14
C TYR A 51 4.70 -12.89 11.54
N VAL A 52 4.54 -12.66 12.84
CA VAL A 52 4.00 -11.41 13.40
C VAL A 52 4.88 -10.21 13.03
N LEU A 53 6.21 -10.36 13.06
CA LEU A 53 7.14 -9.31 12.63
C LEU A 53 6.95 -8.98 11.15
N GLY A 54 6.77 -9.99 10.28
CA GLY A 54 6.46 -9.80 8.87
C GLY A 54 5.21 -8.95 8.68
N SER A 55 4.09 -9.35 9.31
CA SER A 55 2.83 -8.60 9.24
C SER A 55 2.94 -7.18 9.80
N ALA A 56 3.65 -6.99 10.93
CA ALA A 56 3.86 -5.68 11.53
C ALA A 56 4.64 -4.73 10.60
N VAL A 57 5.70 -5.23 9.99
CA VAL A 57 6.52 -4.45 9.06
C VAL A 57 5.74 -4.12 7.78
N ALA A 58 4.91 -5.05 7.29
CA ALA A 58 4.00 -4.80 6.17
C ALA A 58 2.98 -3.71 6.50
N ALA A 59 2.37 -3.76 7.69
CA ALA A 59 1.43 -2.74 8.16
C ALA A 59 2.06 -1.35 8.22
N VAL A 60 3.28 -1.25 8.76
CA VAL A 60 4.03 0.02 8.80
C VAL A 60 4.38 0.50 7.40
N ALA A 61 4.86 -0.38 6.52
CA ALA A 61 5.20 -0.02 5.14
C ALA A 61 3.97 0.48 4.36
N ASN A 62 2.82 -0.17 4.53
CA ASN A 62 1.56 0.25 3.91
C ASN A 62 1.10 1.61 4.47
N ALA A 63 1.09 1.78 5.80
CA ALA A 63 0.74 3.06 6.43
C ALA A 63 1.65 4.22 5.99
N MET A 64 2.94 3.95 5.77
CA MET A 64 3.85 4.91 5.16
C MET A 64 3.50 5.18 3.69
N GLY A 65 3.26 4.15 2.88
CA GLY A 65 2.85 4.32 1.48
C GLY A 65 1.62 5.25 1.34
N ASP A 66 0.57 4.94 2.09
CA ASP A 66 -0.67 5.70 2.11
C ASP A 66 -0.49 7.12 2.68
N GLY A 67 0.33 7.27 3.72
CA GLY A 67 0.63 8.58 4.32
C GLY A 67 1.31 9.54 3.33
N LEU A 68 2.18 9.01 2.47
CA LEU A 68 2.83 9.81 1.42
C LEU A 68 1.83 10.27 0.37
N MET A 69 0.92 9.40 -0.07
CA MET A 69 -0.18 9.73 -0.98
C MET A 69 -1.08 10.82 -0.40
N LEU A 70 -1.44 10.69 0.88
CA LEU A 70 -2.27 11.67 1.60
C LEU A 70 -1.61 13.06 1.66
N HIS A 71 -0.33 13.10 2.03
CA HIS A 71 0.44 14.35 2.09
C HIS A 71 0.52 15.04 0.73
N ARG A 72 0.63 14.28 -0.37
CA ARG A 72 0.60 14.83 -1.73
C ARG A 72 -0.78 15.37 -2.10
N CYS A 73 -1.84 14.64 -1.76
CA CYS A 73 -3.21 15.12 -1.96
C CYS A 73 -3.44 16.47 -1.26
N TYR A 74 -2.96 16.60 -0.02
CA TYR A 74 -3.07 17.83 0.76
C TYR A 74 -2.35 19.02 0.10
N ILE A 75 -1.13 18.81 -0.41
CA ILE A 75 -0.38 19.86 -1.12
C ILE A 75 -1.07 20.28 -2.43
N ILE A 76 -1.60 19.32 -3.19
CA ILE A 76 -2.26 19.58 -4.49
C ILE A 76 -3.57 20.36 -4.33
N TRP A 77 -4.25 20.18 -3.20
CA TRP A 77 -5.47 20.91 -2.86
C TRP A 77 -5.22 22.26 -2.19
N ASP A 78 -3.98 22.78 -2.29
CA ASP A 78 -3.59 24.07 -1.72
C ASP A 78 -3.94 24.20 -0.23
N THR A 79 -3.72 23.13 0.55
CA THR A 79 -3.94 23.13 2.00
C THR A 79 -5.43 23.19 2.40
N ASP A 80 -6.37 22.99 1.47
CA ASP A 80 -7.80 22.94 1.80
C ASP A 80 -8.14 21.66 2.58
N ILE A 81 -8.30 21.84 3.88
CA ILE A 81 -8.52 20.73 4.81
C ILE A 81 -9.85 20.03 4.57
N ARG A 82 -10.86 20.72 4.03
CA ARG A 82 -12.22 20.17 3.86
C ARG A 82 -12.24 18.98 2.91
N SER A 83 -11.51 19.06 1.81
CA SER A 83 -11.41 17.97 0.83
C SER A 83 -10.58 16.80 1.36
N THR A 84 -9.61 17.08 2.25
CA THR A 84 -8.68 16.05 2.76
C THR A 84 -9.25 15.26 3.95
N ILE A 85 -10.37 15.68 4.55
CA ILE A 85 -11.02 14.96 5.67
C ILE A 85 -11.41 13.53 5.27
N VAL A 86 -12.01 13.35 4.10
CA VAL A 86 -12.47 12.02 3.64
C VAL A 86 -11.30 11.02 3.53
N PRO A 87 -10.23 11.30 2.76
CA PRO A 87 -9.10 10.37 2.68
C PRO A 87 -8.37 10.23 4.02
N PHE A 88 -8.34 11.27 4.88
CA PHE A 88 -7.78 11.15 6.22
C PHE A 88 -8.55 10.18 7.11
N MET A 89 -9.89 10.21 7.07
CA MET A 89 -10.71 9.25 7.83
C MET A 89 -10.47 7.81 7.38
N ILE A 90 -10.40 7.57 6.08
CA ILE A 90 -10.10 6.23 5.54
C ILE A 90 -8.68 5.80 5.95
N TYR A 91 -7.72 6.72 5.92
CA TYR A 91 -6.35 6.44 6.37
C TYR A 91 -6.28 6.00 7.84
N VAL A 92 -7.01 6.68 8.73
CA VAL A 92 -7.10 6.28 10.15
C VAL A 92 -7.76 4.91 10.28
N CYS A 93 -8.79 4.60 9.48
CA CYS A 93 -9.38 3.26 9.44
C CYS A 93 -8.37 2.20 8.99
N THR A 94 -7.53 2.48 7.99
CA THR A 94 -6.47 1.58 7.52
C THR A 94 -5.42 1.32 8.60
N ILE A 95 -4.95 2.36 9.29
CA ILE A 95 -3.98 2.19 10.41
C ILE A 95 -4.61 1.39 11.54
N THR A 96 -5.85 1.70 11.90
CA THR A 96 -6.51 1.03 13.03
C THR A 96 -6.77 -0.43 12.71
N SER A 97 -7.30 -0.75 11.53
CA SER A 97 -7.54 -2.13 11.11
C SER A 97 -6.24 -2.93 11.04
N SER A 98 -5.18 -2.40 10.40
CA SER A 98 -3.88 -3.08 10.34
C SER A 98 -3.24 -3.31 11.70
N ALA A 99 -3.26 -2.32 12.59
CA ALA A 99 -2.71 -2.47 13.95
C ALA A 99 -3.49 -3.52 14.75
N VAL A 100 -4.82 -3.53 14.64
CA VAL A 100 -5.68 -4.51 15.32
C VAL A 100 -5.42 -5.90 14.74
N THR A 101 -5.32 -6.07 13.42
CA THR A 101 -4.97 -7.35 12.79
C THR A 101 -3.66 -7.90 13.34
N VAL A 102 -2.59 -7.10 13.37
CA VAL A 102 -1.28 -7.53 13.88
C VAL A 102 -1.36 -7.96 15.36
N VAL A 103 -2.08 -7.21 16.19
CA VAL A 103 -2.26 -7.56 17.61
C VAL A 103 -3.03 -8.87 17.77
N TYR A 104 -4.10 -9.08 17.02
CA TYR A 104 -4.87 -10.32 17.05
C TYR A 104 -4.07 -11.52 16.50
N SER A 105 -3.16 -11.27 15.56
CA SER A 105 -2.23 -12.28 15.01
C SER A 105 -1.16 -12.70 16.01
N ALA A 106 -0.85 -11.85 16.99
CA ALA A 106 0.15 -12.14 18.01
C ALA A 106 -0.42 -12.93 19.19
N LEU A 107 -1.74 -13.12 19.26
CA LEU A 107 -2.38 -13.84 20.36
C LEU A 107 -2.14 -15.36 20.24
N PRO A 108 -2.09 -16.11 21.37
CA PRO A 108 -1.74 -17.54 21.36
C PRO A 108 -2.64 -18.44 20.52
N ASN A 109 -3.88 -18.01 20.25
CA ASN A 109 -4.87 -18.69 19.40
C ASN A 109 -5.24 -17.86 18.16
N GLY A 110 -4.44 -16.84 17.82
CA GLY A 110 -4.63 -16.05 16.60
C GLY A 110 -4.43 -16.93 15.37
N ASN A 111 -5.13 -16.62 14.29
CA ASN A 111 -4.80 -17.19 12.98
C ASN A 111 -5.22 -16.18 11.94
N ILE A 112 -4.28 -15.57 11.23
CA ILE A 112 -4.64 -14.53 10.25
C ILE A 112 -5.47 -15.05 9.08
N TRP A 113 -5.45 -16.36 8.85
CA TRP A 113 -6.20 -17.04 7.80
C TRP A 113 -7.48 -17.69 8.32
N LYS A 114 -7.80 -17.60 9.62
CA LYS A 114 -9.07 -18.12 10.19
C LYS A 114 -9.68 -17.25 11.28
N GLY A 115 -11.00 -17.07 11.21
CA GLY A 115 -11.78 -16.38 12.25
C GLY A 115 -11.67 -14.86 12.15
N VAL A 116 -11.76 -14.17 13.30
CA VAL A 116 -11.88 -12.70 13.36
C VAL A 116 -10.71 -11.96 12.70
N ALA A 117 -9.52 -12.55 12.67
CA ALA A 117 -8.37 -11.91 12.03
C ALA A 117 -8.50 -11.83 10.50
N VAL A 118 -9.23 -12.75 9.85
CA VAL A 118 -9.52 -12.69 8.41
C VAL A 118 -10.46 -11.53 8.10
N ASP A 119 -11.50 -11.35 8.90
CA ASP A 119 -12.46 -10.25 8.71
C ASP A 119 -11.76 -8.89 8.86
N LEU A 120 -10.81 -8.80 9.80
CA LEU A 120 -9.98 -7.60 10.02
C LEU A 120 -8.96 -7.38 8.89
N ASP A 121 -8.40 -8.44 8.33
CA ASP A 121 -7.49 -8.38 7.18
C ASP A 121 -8.23 -7.94 5.91
N ILE A 122 -9.42 -8.50 5.65
CA ILE A 122 -10.31 -8.06 4.57
C ILE A 122 -10.65 -6.58 4.74
N LEU A 123 -10.99 -6.14 5.96
CA LEU A 123 -11.25 -4.74 6.25
C LEU A 123 -10.03 -3.86 5.98
N TRP A 124 -8.84 -4.32 6.34
CA TRP A 124 -7.59 -3.61 6.10
C TRP A 124 -7.31 -3.44 4.60
N VAL A 125 -7.39 -4.51 3.82
CA VAL A 125 -7.14 -4.48 2.37
C VAL A 125 -8.20 -3.64 1.66
N ALA A 126 -9.48 -3.81 2.01
CA ALA A 126 -10.58 -3.04 1.43
C ALA A 126 -10.47 -1.53 1.74
N SER A 127 -10.07 -1.18 2.96
CA SER A 127 -9.84 0.21 3.36
C SER A 127 -8.66 0.82 2.60
N THR A 128 -7.56 0.08 2.46
CA THR A 128 -6.37 0.49 1.70
C THR A 128 -6.68 0.72 0.22
N ALA A 129 -7.42 -0.21 -0.42
CA ALA A 129 -7.84 -0.08 -1.80
C ALA A 129 -8.79 1.12 -2.00
N SER A 130 -9.75 1.30 -1.09
CA SER A 130 -10.68 2.43 -1.11
C SER A 130 -9.95 3.76 -0.94
N PHE A 131 -8.99 3.83 -0.01
CA PHE A 131 -8.14 5.00 0.19
C PHE A 131 -7.39 5.38 -1.09
N ASN A 132 -6.74 4.41 -1.74
CA ASN A 132 -5.98 4.65 -2.96
C ASN A 132 -6.88 5.10 -4.12
N LEU A 133 -8.08 4.53 -4.27
CA LEU A 133 -9.05 4.97 -5.27
C LEU A 133 -9.53 6.41 -5.02
N VAL A 134 -9.88 6.74 -3.79
CA VAL A 134 -10.37 8.08 -3.42
C VAL A 134 -9.27 9.11 -3.63
N VAL A 135 -8.06 8.88 -3.12
CA VAL A 135 -6.95 9.83 -3.24
C VAL A 135 -6.55 10.02 -4.71
N THR A 136 -6.43 8.93 -5.47
CA THR A 136 -6.11 9.02 -6.91
C THR A 136 -7.20 9.77 -7.66
N GLY A 137 -8.47 9.47 -7.40
CA GLY A 137 -9.61 10.17 -8.00
C GLY A 137 -9.62 11.66 -7.68
N MET A 138 -9.36 12.03 -6.43
CA MET A 138 -9.28 13.43 -6.00
C MET A 138 -8.12 14.19 -6.66
N ILE A 139 -6.95 13.56 -6.78
CA ILE A 139 -5.79 14.13 -7.45
C ILE A 139 -6.11 14.35 -8.94
N CYS A 140 -6.63 13.33 -9.62
CA CYS A 140 -7.03 13.40 -11.02
C CYS A 140 -8.09 14.49 -11.25
N TYR A 141 -9.13 14.54 -10.42
CA TYR A 141 -10.19 15.54 -10.52
C TYR A 141 -9.66 16.97 -10.37
N ARG A 142 -8.81 17.22 -9.38
CA ARG A 142 -8.23 18.55 -9.14
C ARG A 142 -7.36 18.99 -10.30
N ILE A 143 -6.50 18.11 -10.80
CA ILE A 143 -5.60 18.43 -11.92
C ILE A 143 -6.39 18.68 -13.21
N VAL A 144 -7.39 17.86 -13.52
CA VAL A 144 -8.24 18.04 -14.71
C VAL A 144 -9.05 19.33 -14.62
N THR A 145 -9.61 19.64 -13.45
CA THR A 145 -10.39 20.88 -13.24
C THR A 145 -9.50 22.10 -13.38
N PHE A 146 -8.30 22.08 -12.79
CA PHE A 146 -7.32 23.16 -12.91
C PHE A 146 -6.86 23.36 -14.35
N SER A 147 -6.56 22.27 -15.05
CA SER A 147 -6.19 22.24 -16.47
C SER A 147 -7.31 22.81 -17.36
N ARG A 148 -8.58 22.47 -17.10
CA ARG A 148 -9.73 22.98 -17.85
C ARG A 148 -9.94 24.48 -17.61
N MET A 149 -9.80 24.94 -16.36
CA MET A 149 -10.01 26.34 -15.99
C MET A 149 -8.95 27.27 -16.58
N HIS A 150 -7.70 26.81 -16.67
CA HIS A 150 -6.58 27.61 -17.21
C HIS A 150 -6.19 27.22 -18.65
N LYS A 151 -7.02 26.45 -19.35
CA LYS A 151 -6.74 25.98 -20.71
C LYS A 151 -6.47 27.13 -21.70
N HIS A 152 -7.07 28.29 -21.46
CA HIS A 152 -6.90 29.49 -22.28
C HIS A 152 -5.66 30.33 -21.93
N THR A 153 -5.07 30.12 -20.75
CA THR A 153 -3.96 30.91 -20.23
C THR A 153 -2.64 30.13 -20.21
N MET A 154 -2.70 28.79 -20.22
CA MET A 154 -1.51 27.94 -20.15
C MET A 154 -0.98 27.55 -21.54
N SER A 155 0.36 27.51 -21.65
CA SER A 155 1.05 26.90 -22.79
C SER A 155 0.69 25.43 -22.96
N HIS A 156 0.70 24.95 -24.20
CA HIS A 156 0.43 23.55 -24.56
C HIS A 156 1.43 22.58 -23.88
N GLU A 157 2.64 23.05 -23.62
CA GLU A 157 3.70 22.28 -22.95
C GLU A 157 3.40 22.05 -21.46
N ALA A 158 2.89 23.08 -20.76
CA ALA A 158 2.47 22.95 -19.38
C ALA A 158 1.30 21.95 -19.25
N LEU A 159 0.30 22.05 -20.13
CA LEU A 159 -0.82 21.10 -20.21
C LEU A 159 -0.37 19.65 -20.39
N LYS A 160 0.63 19.41 -21.24
CA LYS A 160 1.22 18.09 -21.48
C LYS A 160 1.93 17.54 -20.24
N THR A 161 2.60 18.40 -19.47
CA THR A 161 3.23 18.02 -18.20
C THR A 161 2.17 17.64 -17.15
N TYR A 162 1.05 18.38 -17.07
CA TYR A 162 -0.05 18.06 -16.14
C TYR A 162 -0.69 16.71 -16.43
N THR A 163 -1.01 16.42 -17.70
CA THR A 163 -1.59 15.13 -18.08
C THR A 163 -0.58 13.98 -17.90
N GLY A 164 0.70 14.24 -18.11
CA GLY A 164 1.78 13.31 -17.81
C GLY A 164 1.85 12.92 -16.33
N VAL A 165 1.82 13.91 -15.42
CA VAL A 165 1.83 13.66 -13.97
C VAL A 165 0.62 12.85 -13.53
N VAL A 166 -0.58 13.16 -14.03
CA VAL A 166 -1.80 12.37 -13.77
C VAL A 166 -1.63 10.93 -14.25
N SER A 167 -1.15 10.76 -15.49
CA SER A 167 -0.92 9.44 -16.07
C SER A 167 0.03 8.60 -15.21
N ILE A 168 1.12 9.20 -14.72
CA ILE A 168 2.11 8.51 -13.87
C ILE A 168 1.48 8.03 -12.56
N ILE A 169 0.69 8.89 -11.90
CA ILE A 169 0.04 8.53 -10.62
C ILE A 169 -0.96 7.40 -10.84
N VAL A 170 -1.76 7.48 -11.90
CA VAL A 170 -2.74 6.45 -12.26
C VAL A 170 -2.04 5.14 -12.62
N GLU A 171 -0.99 5.19 -13.45
CA GLU A 171 -0.23 4.01 -13.86
C GLU A 171 0.46 3.32 -12.67
N ALA A 172 0.94 4.08 -11.69
CA ALA A 172 1.56 3.53 -10.49
C ALA A 172 0.55 2.95 -9.48
N THR A 173 -0.69 3.41 -9.47
CA THR A 173 -1.73 2.97 -8.51
C THR A 173 -2.57 1.81 -9.02
N ILE A 174 -2.76 1.68 -10.33
CA ILE A 174 -3.53 0.56 -10.92
C ILE A 174 -3.01 -0.81 -10.45
N PRO A 175 -1.70 -1.15 -10.56
CA PRO A 175 -1.22 -2.48 -10.18
C PRO A 175 -1.49 -2.79 -8.71
N PHE A 176 -1.25 -1.80 -7.84
CA PHE A 176 -1.48 -1.93 -6.41
C PHE A 176 -2.95 -2.24 -6.09
N THR A 177 -3.88 -1.47 -6.67
CA THR A 177 -5.32 -1.63 -6.42
C THR A 177 -5.86 -2.93 -7.02
N VAL A 178 -5.44 -3.28 -8.24
CA VAL A 178 -5.86 -4.52 -8.92
C VAL A 178 -5.39 -5.75 -8.15
N LEU A 179 -4.15 -5.75 -7.67
CA LEU A 179 -3.62 -6.85 -6.87
C LEU A 179 -4.34 -6.96 -5.52
N GLY A 180 -4.67 -5.84 -4.87
CA GLY A 180 -5.45 -5.85 -3.63
C GLY A 180 -6.86 -6.44 -3.82
N VAL A 181 -7.54 -6.09 -4.92
CA VAL A 181 -8.85 -6.68 -5.25
C VAL A 181 -8.72 -8.18 -5.59
N ALA A 182 -7.70 -8.56 -6.35
CA ALA A 182 -7.44 -9.98 -6.66
C ALA A 182 -7.16 -10.79 -5.39
N TYR A 183 -6.40 -10.22 -4.45
CA TYR A 183 -6.14 -10.83 -3.14
C TYR A 183 -7.44 -11.02 -2.35
N LEU A 184 -8.29 -9.98 -2.24
CA LEU A 184 -9.59 -10.08 -1.59
C LEU A 184 -10.46 -11.19 -2.16
N VAL A 185 -10.54 -11.27 -3.50
CA VAL A 185 -11.32 -12.32 -4.18
C VAL A 185 -10.78 -13.70 -3.82
N VAL A 186 -9.47 -13.91 -3.93
CA VAL A 186 -8.84 -15.20 -3.63
C VAL A 186 -9.00 -15.61 -2.17
N GLN A 187 -8.94 -14.65 -1.24
CA GLN A 187 -9.13 -14.90 0.19
C GLN A 187 -10.58 -15.31 0.50
N VAL A 188 -11.57 -14.72 -0.17
CA VAL A 188 -12.99 -15.12 -0.07
C VAL A 188 -13.23 -16.53 -0.63
N TYR A 189 -12.54 -16.88 -1.71
CA TYR A 189 -12.64 -18.22 -2.32
C TYR A 189 -11.74 -19.28 -1.64
N ASN A 190 -10.90 -18.87 -0.67
CA ASN A 190 -9.97 -19.73 0.08
C ASN A 190 -9.13 -20.66 -0.82
N SER A 191 -8.65 -20.14 -1.96
CA SER A 191 -8.07 -20.98 -3.02
C SER A 191 -6.61 -21.41 -2.76
N GLY A 192 -6.10 -21.30 -1.53
CA GLY A 192 -4.74 -21.68 -1.12
C GLY A 192 -3.61 -20.83 -1.74
N SER A 193 -3.92 -20.00 -2.74
CA SER A 193 -3.03 -19.05 -3.41
C SER A 193 -3.03 -17.65 -2.77
N GLU A 194 -3.79 -17.48 -1.70
CA GLU A 194 -3.91 -16.23 -0.92
C GLU A 194 -2.56 -15.72 -0.41
N ALA A 195 -1.72 -16.59 0.14
CA ALA A 195 -0.40 -16.21 0.62
C ALA A 195 0.52 -15.65 -0.49
N ALA A 196 0.49 -16.28 -1.67
CA ALA A 196 1.31 -15.83 -2.81
C ALA A 196 0.86 -14.46 -3.33
N LEU A 197 -0.46 -14.22 -3.41
CA LEU A 197 -0.97 -12.91 -3.82
C LEU A 197 -0.75 -11.83 -2.75
N ALA A 198 -0.84 -12.18 -1.46
CA ALA A 198 -0.54 -11.26 -0.36
C ALA A 198 0.90 -10.74 -0.43
N ASP A 199 1.87 -11.64 -0.67
CA ASP A 199 3.28 -11.27 -0.81
C ASP A 199 3.52 -10.34 -2.00
N VAL A 200 2.92 -10.66 -3.15
CA VAL A 200 3.02 -9.80 -4.34
C VAL A 200 2.38 -8.44 -4.06
N TRP A 201 1.20 -8.40 -3.47
CA TRP A 201 0.51 -7.16 -3.12
C TRP A 201 1.34 -6.30 -2.15
N CYS A 202 1.93 -6.89 -1.11
CA CYS A 202 2.81 -6.21 -0.17
C CYS A 202 4.05 -5.59 -0.85
N CYS A 203 4.59 -6.25 -1.87
CA CYS A 203 5.67 -5.66 -2.67
C CYS A 203 5.23 -4.38 -3.39
N PHE A 204 4.02 -4.37 -3.93
CA PHE A 204 3.47 -3.20 -4.61
C PHE A 204 3.12 -2.05 -3.64
N CYS A 205 2.84 -2.32 -2.36
CA CYS A 205 2.72 -1.27 -1.32
C CYS A 205 3.95 -0.36 -1.29
N ALA A 206 5.15 -0.93 -1.40
CA ALA A 206 6.41 -0.18 -1.34
C ALA A 206 6.87 0.32 -2.73
N LEU A 207 6.67 -0.48 -3.78
CA LEU A 207 7.12 -0.13 -5.12
C LEU A 207 6.34 1.04 -5.73
N SER A 208 5.03 1.13 -5.51
CA SER A 208 4.22 2.20 -6.09
C SER A 208 4.67 3.60 -5.62
N PRO A 209 4.84 3.88 -4.31
CA PRO A 209 5.42 5.13 -3.82
C PRO A 209 6.84 5.41 -4.37
N GLN A 210 7.68 4.37 -4.51
CA GLN A 210 9.04 4.53 -5.03
C GLN A 210 9.06 4.90 -6.51
N LEU A 211 8.21 4.29 -7.34
CA LEU A 211 8.06 4.64 -8.76
C LEU A 211 7.60 6.09 -8.93
N ILE A 212 6.67 6.51 -8.07
CA ILE A 212 6.20 7.89 -8.01
C ILE A 212 7.35 8.84 -7.64
N ILE A 213 8.12 8.55 -6.59
CA ILE A 213 9.26 9.38 -6.16
C ILE A 213 10.33 9.45 -7.25
N LEU A 214 10.68 8.32 -7.88
CA LEU A 214 11.66 8.25 -8.95
C LEU A 214 11.26 9.14 -10.13
N ARG A 215 9.98 9.10 -10.52
CA ARG A 215 9.45 9.93 -11.61
C ARG A 215 9.46 11.42 -11.28
N ILE A 216 9.23 11.79 -10.02
CA ILE A 216 9.41 13.18 -9.56
C ILE A 216 10.88 13.59 -9.66
N ALA A 217 11.80 12.73 -9.18
CA ALA A 217 13.23 13.01 -9.19
C ALA A 217 13.80 13.15 -10.61
N MET A 218 13.21 12.46 -11.60
CA MET A 218 13.56 12.61 -13.02
C MET A 218 13.05 13.93 -13.64
N GLY A 219 12.50 14.86 -12.86
CA GLY A 219 12.06 16.17 -13.33
C GLY A 219 10.74 16.17 -14.11
N LEU A 220 10.02 15.05 -14.09
CA LEU A 220 8.72 14.92 -14.75
C LEU A 220 7.55 15.39 -13.87
N ALA A 221 7.81 15.92 -12.67
CA ALA A 221 6.77 16.37 -11.75
C ALA A 221 7.02 17.75 -11.16
N TRP A 222 5.91 18.46 -10.99
CA TRP A 222 5.74 19.83 -10.50
C TRP A 222 6.48 20.12 -9.18
N SER A 223 7.21 21.24 -9.16
CA SER A 223 7.78 21.88 -7.97
C SER A 223 6.96 23.13 -7.65
N LYS A 224 6.83 23.49 -6.36
CA LYS A 224 6.15 24.72 -5.92
C LYS A 224 6.65 25.99 -6.63
N ASN A 225 7.89 25.97 -7.10
CA ASN A 225 8.50 27.08 -7.83
C ASN A 225 7.87 27.34 -9.20
N THR A 226 7.03 26.46 -9.75
CA THR A 226 6.34 26.68 -11.03
C THR A 226 5.03 27.50 -10.87
N VAL A 227 4.68 27.90 -9.65
CA VAL A 227 3.50 28.75 -9.38
C VAL A 227 3.87 30.23 -9.28
N ASP A 228 5.13 30.52 -8.96
CA ASP A 228 5.64 31.88 -8.72
C ASP A 228 6.41 32.48 -9.92
N GLU A 229 6.49 31.77 -11.06
CA GLU A 229 6.95 32.28 -12.36
C GLU A 229 5.79 32.34 -13.37
#